data_AF-G4CJH5-F1
#
_entry.id   AF-G4CJH5-F1
#
_cell.length_a   1.000
_cell.length_b   1.000
_cell.length_c   1.000
_cell.angle_alpha   90.00
_cell.angle_beta   90.00
_cell.angle_gamma   90.00
#
_symmetry.space_group_name_H-M   'P 1'
#
loop_
_entity.id
_entity.type
_entity.pdbx_description
1 polymer ?
#
loop_
_entity_poly.entity_id
_entity_poly.type
_entity_poly.pdbx_seq_one_letter_code
_entity_poly.pdbx_strand_id
1 'polypeptide(L)'
;MLSTFGATQEQADRFISLYKQAPLRAAAEEAGLNIIQATMIARHAGCLRITEAAIINSTSGEIGRMGERIFQKHLPEAVNTNLSIRHNNPCFDFILNGAKIDIKTSTGSKGSRGTEDKYRMKCSNKFETDIFVVIVKEDDNAALNDEDAYRHCFIIPSLFLVNHEKIEINKAVLRGAKMAWSEYLFPIEALRENLLMLTANPQLLAIPPELREAAKLNRDLKKETRHAKRNRKTAR
;
A
#
# COMPACT_ATOMS: atom_id res chain seq x y z
N MET A 1 -9.44 21.32 29.25
CA MET A 1 -9.22 19.92 29.68
C MET A 1 -9.64 19.02 28.56
N LEU A 2 -8.80 18.06 28.17
CA LEU A 2 -9.19 16.99 27.26
C LEU A 2 -10.28 16.16 27.94
N SER A 3 -11.44 16.01 27.31
CA SER A 3 -12.38 14.96 27.71
C SER A 3 -11.68 13.62 27.55
N THR A 4 -11.59 12.83 28.62
CA THR A 4 -10.88 11.54 28.63
C THR A 4 -11.79 10.35 28.28
N PHE A 5 -13.08 10.59 28.05
CA PHE A 5 -14.06 9.58 27.63
C PHE A 5 -14.03 8.30 28.52
N GLY A 6 -13.90 8.50 29.84
CA GLY A 6 -13.87 7.42 30.83
C GLY A 6 -12.48 6.83 31.09
N ALA A 7 -11.42 7.33 30.45
CA ALA A 7 -10.04 7.04 30.81
C ALA A 7 -9.53 7.98 31.92
N THR A 8 -8.44 7.60 32.58
CA THR A 8 -7.70 8.52 33.44
C THR A 8 -6.93 9.54 32.61
N GLN A 9 -6.61 10.70 33.20
CA GLN A 9 -5.81 11.73 32.52
C GLN A 9 -4.41 11.20 32.16
N GLU A 10 -3.81 10.39 33.03
CA GLU A 10 -2.50 9.77 32.80
C GLU A 10 -2.52 8.82 31.60
N GLN A 11 -3.55 7.99 31.45
CA GLN A 11 -3.72 7.13 30.27
C GLN A 11 -3.91 7.94 28.99
N ALA A 12 -4.70 9.03 29.05
CA ALA A 12 -4.92 9.90 27.91
C ALA A 12 -3.63 10.60 27.47
N ASP A 13 -2.86 11.15 28.41
CA ASP A 13 -1.60 11.84 28.12
C ASP A 13 -0.53 10.86 27.61
N ARG A 14 -0.43 9.68 28.22
CA ARG A 14 0.45 8.59 27.76
C ARG A 14 0.09 8.15 26.34
N PHE A 15 -1.20 7.95 26.06
CA PHE A 15 -1.69 7.64 24.71
C PHE A 15 -1.30 8.72 23.70
N ILE A 16 -1.55 9.99 24.00
CA ILE A 16 -1.22 11.10 23.09
C ILE A 16 0.29 11.16 22.80
N SER A 17 1.13 10.86 23.80
CA SER A 17 2.59 10.79 23.61
C SER A 17 2.98 9.63 22.67
N LEU A 18 2.49 8.41 22.95
CA LEU A 18 2.76 7.21 22.15
C LEU A 18 2.21 7.33 20.73
N TYR A 19 1.03 7.93 20.57
CA TYR A 19 0.33 8.04 19.30
C TYR A 19 1.05 8.91 18.27
N LYS A 20 1.96 9.80 18.71
CA LYS A 20 2.85 10.55 17.82
C LYS A 20 3.81 9.64 17.04
N GLN A 21 4.12 8.45 17.56
CA GLN A 21 5.17 7.57 17.04
C GLN A 21 4.65 6.18 16.69
N ALA A 22 3.49 5.77 17.19
CA ALA A 22 2.92 4.44 16.99
C ALA A 22 1.51 4.48 16.35
N PRO A 23 1.07 3.38 15.69
CA PRO A 23 -0.32 3.22 15.25
C PRO A 23 -1.33 3.29 16.40
N LEU A 24 -2.57 3.72 16.12
CA LEU A 24 -3.60 3.99 17.12
C LEU A 24 -3.86 2.80 18.06
N ARG A 25 -3.91 1.58 17.52
CA ARG A 25 -4.11 0.35 18.31
C ARG A 25 -2.96 0.06 19.26
N ALA A 26 -1.72 0.12 18.78
CA ALA A 26 -0.54 -0.15 19.59
C ALA A 26 -0.40 0.88 20.71
N ALA A 27 -0.57 2.16 20.37
CA ALA A 27 -0.59 3.25 21.36
C ALA A 27 -1.74 3.08 22.38
N ALA A 28 -2.91 2.62 21.94
CA ALA A 28 -4.05 2.38 22.83
C ALA A 28 -3.79 1.20 23.79
N GLU A 29 -3.31 0.07 23.27
CA GLU A 29 -2.99 -1.12 24.05
C GLU A 29 -1.92 -0.81 25.10
N GLU A 30 -0.84 -0.14 24.70
CA GLU A 30 0.25 0.25 25.60
C GLU A 30 -0.18 1.29 26.65
N ALA A 31 -1.15 2.16 26.30
CA ALA A 31 -1.75 3.10 27.24
C ALA A 31 -2.89 2.50 28.09
N GLY A 32 -3.22 1.22 27.91
CA GLY A 32 -4.33 0.55 28.60
C GLY A 32 -5.71 1.12 28.25
N LEU A 33 -5.88 1.64 27.03
CA LEU A 33 -7.12 2.19 26.51
C LEU A 33 -7.82 1.20 25.59
N ASN A 34 -9.14 1.16 25.64
CA ASN A 34 -9.88 0.52 24.55
C ASN A 34 -9.87 1.40 23.29
N ILE A 35 -10.15 0.76 22.16
CA ILE A 35 -10.02 1.41 20.85
C ILE A 35 -10.99 2.60 20.66
N ILE A 36 -12.16 2.55 21.30
CA ILE A 36 -13.16 3.62 21.24
C ILE A 36 -12.64 4.83 22.01
N GLN A 37 -12.11 4.63 23.21
CA GLN A 37 -11.51 5.69 24.03
C GLN A 37 -10.35 6.35 23.29
N ALA A 38 -9.39 5.57 22.78
CA ALA A 38 -8.25 6.08 22.03
C ALA A 38 -8.68 6.89 20.79
N THR A 39 -9.65 6.39 20.02
CA THR A 39 -10.19 7.11 18.85
C THR A 39 -10.84 8.44 19.23
N MET A 40 -11.64 8.45 20.30
CA MET A 40 -12.33 9.65 20.77
C MET A 40 -11.35 10.67 21.34
N ILE A 41 -10.35 10.22 22.12
CA ILE A 41 -9.27 11.07 22.66
C ILE A 41 -8.46 11.68 21.52
N ALA A 42 -8.01 10.88 20.55
CA ALA A 42 -7.27 11.39 19.39
C ALA A 42 -8.08 12.38 18.55
N ARG A 43 -9.39 12.12 18.37
CA ARG A 43 -10.29 13.02 17.64
C ARG A 43 -10.45 14.34 18.38
N HIS A 44 -10.67 14.28 19.69
CA HIS A 44 -10.87 15.46 20.53
C HIS A 44 -9.59 16.28 20.69
N ALA A 45 -8.43 15.62 20.71
CA ALA A 45 -7.11 16.25 20.67
C ALA A 45 -6.75 16.87 19.30
N GLY A 46 -7.57 16.64 18.26
CA GLY A 46 -7.29 17.11 16.90
C GLY A 46 -6.13 16.40 16.21
N CYS A 47 -5.67 15.26 16.73
CA CYS A 47 -4.53 14.52 16.21
C CYS A 47 -4.90 13.19 15.54
N LEU A 48 -6.18 12.82 15.48
CA LEU A 48 -6.63 11.60 14.82
C LEU A 48 -6.25 11.60 13.34
N ARG A 49 -5.42 10.63 12.95
CA ARG A 49 -5.05 10.41 11.54
C ARG A 49 -6.26 9.85 10.80
N ILE A 50 -6.71 10.55 9.75
CA ILE A 50 -7.93 10.25 8.98
C ILE A 50 -7.92 8.80 8.42
N THR A 51 -6.74 8.28 8.09
CA THR A 51 -6.55 6.89 7.65
C THR A 51 -6.92 5.89 8.73
N GLU A 52 -6.62 6.16 10.00
CA GLU A 52 -6.91 5.21 11.06
C GLU A 52 -8.40 5.14 11.37
N ALA A 53 -9.13 6.26 11.37
CA ALA A 53 -10.59 6.27 11.61
C ALA A 53 -11.37 5.28 10.72
N ALA A 54 -10.88 4.98 9.50
CA ALA A 54 -11.46 3.99 8.58
C ALA A 54 -10.73 2.63 8.57
N ILE A 55 -9.42 2.57 8.90
CA ILE A 55 -8.57 1.38 8.71
C ILE A 55 -8.42 0.55 10.00
N ILE A 56 -8.90 1.03 11.16
CA ILE A 56 -8.71 0.39 12.47
C ILE A 56 -9.20 -1.08 12.56
N ASN A 57 -10.01 -1.62 11.65
CA ASN A 57 -10.61 -2.96 11.80
C ASN A 57 -10.42 -3.95 10.65
N SER A 58 -9.44 -3.79 9.74
CA SER A 58 -9.24 -4.78 8.67
C SER A 58 -7.85 -5.41 8.68
N THR A 59 -7.81 -6.74 8.56
CA THR A 59 -6.59 -7.53 8.34
C THR A 59 -5.79 -6.97 7.16
N SER A 60 -6.46 -6.54 6.09
CA SER A 60 -5.84 -5.90 4.93
C SER A 60 -5.10 -4.61 5.28
N GLY A 61 -5.65 -3.79 6.17
CA GLY A 61 -5.00 -2.56 6.63
C GLY A 61 -3.77 -2.82 7.50
N GLU A 62 -3.80 -3.89 8.30
CA GLU A 62 -2.65 -4.33 9.08
C GLU A 62 -1.52 -4.87 8.19
N ILE A 63 -1.86 -5.72 7.21
CA ILE A 63 -0.92 -6.21 6.20
C ILE A 63 -0.31 -5.05 5.39
N GLY A 64 -1.10 -4.02 5.06
CA GLY A 64 -0.62 -2.80 4.41
C GLY A 64 0.45 -2.10 5.25
N ARG A 65 0.13 -1.77 6.51
CA ARG A 65 1.08 -1.11 7.43
C ARG A 65 2.35 -1.93 7.65
N MET A 66 2.25 -3.24 7.72
CA MET A 66 3.40 -4.12 7.85
C MET A 66 4.34 -3.99 6.64
N GLY A 67 3.81 -3.95 5.41
CA GLY A 67 4.65 -3.70 4.24
C GLY A 67 5.31 -2.32 4.25
N GLU A 68 4.59 -1.28 4.69
CA GLU A 68 5.18 0.05 4.89
C GLU A 68 6.34 0.01 5.91
N ARG A 69 6.20 -0.76 7.00
CA ARG A 69 7.29 -0.96 7.98
C ARG A 69 8.49 -1.70 7.38
N ILE A 70 8.25 -2.82 6.67
CA ILE A 70 9.31 -3.58 6.01
C ILE A 70 10.06 -2.66 5.03
N PHE A 71 9.33 -1.90 4.22
CA PHE A 71 9.92 -0.93 3.29
C PHE A 71 10.81 0.09 4.02
N GLN A 72 10.29 0.75 5.07
CA GLN A 72 11.04 1.76 5.82
C GLN A 72 12.29 1.18 6.52
N LYS A 73 12.28 -0.09 6.94
CA LYS A 73 13.49 -0.76 7.47
C LYS A 73 14.62 -0.82 6.44
N HIS A 74 14.31 -1.05 5.16
CA HIS A 74 15.30 -1.10 4.09
C HIS A 74 15.70 0.28 3.55
N LEU A 75 14.80 1.25 3.62
CA LEU A 75 14.97 2.62 3.14
C LEU A 75 14.58 3.64 4.22
N PRO A 76 15.35 3.76 5.32
CA PRO A 76 15.07 4.70 6.41
C PRO A 76 15.07 6.17 5.96
N GLU A 77 15.78 6.50 4.88
CA GLU A 77 15.83 7.84 4.30
C GLU A 77 14.58 8.22 3.49
N ALA A 78 13.73 7.26 3.11
CA ALA A 78 12.52 7.55 2.38
C ALA A 78 11.52 8.28 3.28
N VAL A 79 10.98 9.41 2.80
CA VAL A 79 10.05 10.24 3.56
C VAL A 79 8.67 9.61 3.54
N ASN A 80 8.19 9.14 4.69
CA ASN A 80 6.84 8.61 4.85
C ASN A 80 5.81 9.75 4.79
N THR A 81 4.95 9.72 3.78
CA THR A 81 3.95 10.76 3.54
C THR A 81 2.74 10.64 4.46
N ASN A 82 2.41 9.43 4.90
CA ASN A 82 1.30 9.14 5.81
C ASN A 82 1.51 9.75 7.21
N LEU A 83 2.74 10.10 7.57
CA LEU A 83 3.08 10.80 8.83
C LEU A 83 2.90 12.33 8.74
N SER A 84 2.73 12.88 7.54
CA SER A 84 2.62 14.33 7.36
C SER A 84 1.18 14.83 7.59
N ILE A 85 1.02 15.86 8.43
CA ILE A 85 -0.27 16.45 8.89
C ILE A 85 -0.99 17.24 7.76
N ARG A 86 -0.68 17.01 6.48
CA ARG A 86 -1.29 17.79 5.40
C ARG A 86 -2.71 17.29 5.12
N HIS A 87 -3.64 18.24 5.01
CA HIS A 87 -5.07 18.07 4.76
C HIS A 87 -5.48 17.25 3.52
N ASN A 88 -4.52 16.83 2.70
CA ASN A 88 -4.76 16.00 1.53
C ASN A 88 -3.73 14.86 1.57
N ASN A 89 -4.18 13.67 1.96
CA ASN A 89 -3.30 12.50 1.94
C ASN A 89 -2.88 12.25 0.49
N PRO A 90 -1.57 12.31 0.18
CA PRO A 90 -1.10 11.93 -1.13
C PRO A 90 -1.48 10.47 -1.39
N CYS A 91 -1.74 10.15 -2.65
CA CYS A 91 -2.09 8.80 -3.07
C CYS A 91 -0.85 7.93 -3.30
N PHE A 92 0.19 8.11 -2.51
CA PHE A 92 1.44 7.34 -2.50
C PHE A 92 2.03 7.42 -1.10
N ASP A 93 2.78 6.40 -0.69
CA ASP A 93 3.19 6.19 0.71
C ASP A 93 4.54 6.84 1.04
N PHE A 94 5.45 6.94 0.07
CA PHE A 94 6.82 7.42 0.29
C PHE A 94 7.32 8.35 -0.82
N ILE A 95 8.28 9.20 -0.45
CA ILE A 95 9.13 9.96 -1.38
C ILE A 95 10.59 9.57 -1.16
N LEU A 96 11.28 9.20 -2.23
CA LEU A 96 12.73 8.92 -2.23
C LEU A 96 13.36 9.62 -3.43
N ASN A 97 14.36 10.48 -3.19
CA ASN A 97 15.03 11.28 -4.23
C ASN A 97 14.06 12.03 -5.17
N GLY A 98 12.90 12.44 -4.65
CA GLY A 98 11.84 13.10 -5.42
C GLY A 98 10.88 12.17 -6.17
N ALA A 99 11.16 10.87 -6.25
CA ALA A 99 10.25 9.87 -6.81
C ALA A 99 9.16 9.51 -5.80
N LYS A 100 7.93 9.36 -6.29
CA LYS A 100 6.74 8.97 -5.52
C LYS A 100 6.55 7.47 -5.56
N ILE A 101 6.54 6.83 -4.39
CA ILE A 101 6.51 5.39 -4.24
C ILE A 101 5.25 4.98 -3.50
N ASP A 102 4.53 4.00 -4.05
CA ASP A 102 3.36 3.38 -3.42
C ASP A 102 3.71 1.93 -3.05
N ILE A 103 3.39 1.55 -1.81
CA ILE A 103 3.63 0.22 -1.28
C ILE A 103 2.35 -0.60 -1.40
N LYS A 104 2.53 -1.84 -1.84
CA LYS A 104 1.48 -2.86 -1.86
C LYS A 104 2.00 -4.10 -1.16
N THR A 105 1.20 -4.66 -0.28
CA THR A 105 1.54 -5.90 0.42
C THR A 105 0.55 -6.97 0.04
N SER A 106 1.03 -8.18 -0.28
CA SER A 106 0.14 -9.28 -0.67
C SER A 106 0.57 -10.61 -0.08
N THR A 107 -0.41 -11.32 0.49
CA THR A 107 -0.26 -12.72 0.97
C THR A 107 -0.54 -13.73 -0.14
N GLY A 108 -0.92 -13.24 -1.32
CA GLY A 108 -1.46 -14.06 -2.40
C GLY A 108 -2.88 -14.52 -2.15
N SER A 109 -3.50 -15.04 -3.20
CA SER A 109 -4.86 -15.55 -3.21
C SER A 109 -4.91 -16.84 -4.01
N LYS A 110 -5.75 -17.78 -3.56
CA LYS A 110 -5.92 -19.05 -4.25
C LYS A 110 -6.42 -18.83 -5.68
N GLY A 111 -5.83 -19.57 -6.61
CA GLY A 111 -6.37 -19.67 -7.95
C GLY A 111 -7.76 -20.31 -7.96
N SER A 112 -8.51 -20.13 -9.05
CA SER A 112 -9.61 -21.04 -9.37
C SER A 112 -9.09 -22.47 -9.58
N ARG A 113 -9.97 -23.47 -9.54
CA ARG A 113 -9.60 -24.89 -9.72
C ARG A 113 -8.72 -25.08 -10.96
N GLY A 114 -7.52 -25.64 -10.77
CA GLY A 114 -6.54 -25.87 -11.85
C GLY A 114 -5.70 -24.66 -12.27
N THR A 115 -5.79 -23.53 -11.56
CA THR A 115 -4.95 -22.35 -11.81
C THR A 115 -4.04 -22.07 -10.64
N GLU A 116 -2.83 -21.61 -10.94
CA GLU A 116 -1.85 -21.17 -9.94
C GLU A 116 -2.39 -20.03 -9.07
N ASP A 117 -1.89 -20.01 -7.83
CA ASP A 117 -2.12 -18.93 -6.89
C ASP A 117 -1.50 -17.62 -7.39
N LYS A 118 -2.11 -16.50 -7.00
CA LYS A 118 -1.73 -15.19 -7.52
C LYS A 118 -1.68 -14.11 -6.47
N TYR A 119 -0.70 -13.21 -6.60
CA TYR A 119 -0.74 -11.89 -5.98
C TYR A 119 -1.58 -10.96 -6.85
N ARG A 120 -2.51 -10.23 -6.23
CA ARG A 120 -3.38 -9.27 -6.93
C ARG A 120 -3.29 -7.93 -6.25
N MET A 121 -3.16 -6.88 -7.06
CA MET A 121 -3.16 -5.51 -6.54
C MET A 121 -3.79 -4.55 -7.55
N LYS A 122 -4.38 -3.49 -7.01
CA LYS A 122 -4.89 -2.37 -7.81
C LYS A 122 -3.77 -1.35 -7.99
N CYS A 123 -3.73 -0.73 -9.16
CA CYS A 123 -2.82 0.36 -9.52
C CYS A 123 -3.64 1.56 -10.04
N SER A 124 -4.62 1.98 -9.23
CA SER A 124 -5.56 3.05 -9.58
C SER A 124 -4.89 4.43 -9.62
N ASN A 125 -3.88 4.63 -8.78
CA ASN A 125 -3.05 5.83 -8.56
C ASN A 125 -1.76 5.85 -9.41
N LYS A 126 -1.70 5.04 -10.47
CA LYS A 126 -0.51 4.93 -11.33
C LYS A 126 -0.13 6.20 -12.10
N PHE A 127 -1.01 7.21 -12.18
CA PHE A 127 -0.68 8.48 -12.83
C PHE A 127 -0.16 9.53 -11.84
N GLU A 128 -0.22 9.19 -10.56
CA GLU A 128 0.14 10.02 -9.43
C GLU A 128 1.35 9.46 -8.67
N THR A 129 1.75 8.22 -8.99
CA THR A 129 2.86 7.45 -8.41
C THR A 129 3.89 7.16 -9.50
N ASP A 130 5.17 7.16 -9.17
CA ASP A 130 6.25 6.84 -10.13
C ASP A 130 6.65 5.36 -10.08
N ILE A 131 6.64 4.75 -8.90
CA ILE A 131 7.01 3.34 -8.68
C ILE A 131 6.01 2.66 -7.72
N PHE A 132 5.59 1.45 -8.06
CA PHE A 132 4.93 0.53 -7.13
C PHE A 132 5.96 -0.47 -6.59
N VAL A 133 6.00 -0.62 -5.28
CA VAL A 133 6.76 -1.69 -4.61
C VAL A 133 5.78 -2.67 -4.02
N VAL A 134 5.85 -3.91 -4.47
CA VAL A 134 4.94 -4.98 -4.06
C VAL A 134 5.69 -5.97 -3.19
N ILE A 135 5.50 -5.91 -1.89
CA ILE A 135 6.10 -6.85 -0.95
C ILE A 135 5.18 -8.07 -0.82
N VAL A 136 5.71 -9.27 -1.02
CA VAL A 136 4.90 -10.50 -1.11
C VAL A 136 5.33 -11.54 -0.09
N LYS A 137 4.33 -12.22 0.49
CA LYS A 137 4.53 -13.37 1.38
C LYS A 137 4.94 -14.58 0.55
N GLU A 138 6.07 -15.18 0.87
CA GLU A 138 6.58 -16.36 0.20
C GLU A 138 6.06 -17.66 0.85
N ASP A 139 6.26 -17.81 2.16
CA ASP A 139 5.81 -18.99 2.89
C ASP A 139 4.32 -18.87 3.22
N ASP A 140 3.50 -19.75 2.66
CA ASP A 140 2.05 -19.77 2.90
C ASP A 140 1.68 -20.26 4.30
N ASN A 141 2.58 -20.97 5.00
CA ASN A 141 2.33 -21.50 6.34
C ASN A 141 2.63 -20.50 7.46
N ALA A 142 3.51 -19.52 7.21
CA ALA A 142 3.81 -18.46 8.17
C ALA A 142 2.56 -17.64 8.53
N ALA A 143 2.56 -17.02 9.71
CA ALA A 143 1.47 -16.16 10.13
C ALA A 143 1.36 -14.92 9.23
N LEU A 144 0.18 -14.32 9.13
CA LEU A 144 -0.03 -13.13 8.27
C LEU A 144 0.75 -11.90 8.75
N ASN A 145 1.08 -11.84 10.03
CA ASN A 145 1.85 -10.78 10.68
C ASN A 145 3.32 -11.15 10.88
N ASP A 146 3.76 -12.29 10.34
CA ASP A 146 5.16 -12.69 10.35
C ASP A 146 5.91 -11.92 9.26
N GLU A 147 6.64 -10.89 9.66
CA GLU A 147 7.42 -10.03 8.75
C GLU A 147 8.51 -10.83 8.02
N ASP A 148 9.06 -11.88 8.65
CA ASP A 148 10.11 -12.70 8.06
C ASP A 148 9.59 -13.60 6.93
N ALA A 149 8.28 -13.73 6.76
CA ALA A 149 7.68 -14.44 5.62
C ALA A 149 7.68 -13.61 4.32
N TYR A 150 8.03 -12.33 4.36
CA TYR A 150 7.96 -11.37 3.25
C TYR A 150 9.33 -11.11 2.63
N ARG A 151 9.89 -12.14 2.00
CA ARG A 151 11.29 -12.17 1.54
C ARG A 151 11.51 -11.70 0.10
N HIS A 152 10.43 -11.36 -0.60
CA HIS A 152 10.47 -10.96 -2.00
C HIS A 152 9.67 -9.68 -2.24
N CYS A 153 10.12 -8.89 -3.21
CA CYS A 153 9.40 -7.71 -3.67
C CYS A 153 9.38 -7.61 -5.19
N PHE A 154 8.34 -6.97 -5.74
CA PHE A 154 8.33 -6.50 -7.11
C PHE A 154 8.52 -4.99 -7.15
N ILE A 155 9.45 -4.50 -7.96
CA ILE A 155 9.68 -3.06 -8.14
C ILE A 155 9.22 -2.70 -9.55
N ILE A 156 8.05 -2.06 -9.66
CA ILE A 156 7.38 -1.84 -10.94
C ILE A 156 7.19 -0.34 -11.19
N PRO A 157 7.95 0.27 -12.12
CA PRO A 157 7.69 1.64 -12.56
C PRO A 157 6.27 1.78 -13.12
N SER A 158 5.58 2.86 -12.74
CA SER A 158 4.19 3.12 -13.14
C SER A 158 3.99 3.21 -14.65
N LEU A 159 5.03 3.54 -15.40
CA LEU A 159 5.01 3.57 -16.86
C LEU A 159 4.60 2.22 -17.48
N PHE A 160 4.95 1.10 -16.84
CA PHE A 160 4.55 -0.25 -17.29
C PHE A 160 3.10 -0.59 -16.92
N LEU A 161 2.46 0.22 -16.09
CA LEU A 161 1.12 0.00 -15.56
C LEU A 161 0.06 0.85 -16.26
N VAL A 162 0.41 1.72 -17.21
CA VAL A 162 -0.50 2.70 -17.83
C VAL A 162 -1.84 2.10 -18.31
N ASN A 163 -1.82 0.88 -18.86
CA ASN A 163 -3.00 0.18 -19.37
C ASN A 163 -3.68 -0.78 -18.37
N HIS A 164 -3.17 -0.85 -17.13
CA HIS A 164 -3.61 -1.78 -16.09
C HIS A 164 -4.44 -1.07 -15.02
N GLU A 165 -5.62 -1.58 -14.68
CA GLU A 165 -6.34 -1.15 -13.46
C GLU A 165 -5.94 -1.98 -12.23
N LYS A 166 -5.59 -3.23 -12.49
CA LYS A 166 -5.04 -4.20 -11.55
C LYS A 166 -4.00 -5.05 -12.27
N ILE A 167 -3.04 -5.57 -11.52
CA ILE A 167 -2.14 -6.61 -12.01
C ILE A 167 -2.37 -7.90 -11.23
N GLU A 168 -2.10 -9.02 -11.90
CA GLU A 168 -2.10 -10.35 -11.31
C GLU A 168 -0.73 -10.98 -11.58
N ILE A 169 -0.02 -11.33 -10.53
CA ILE A 169 1.30 -11.96 -10.59
C ILE A 169 1.14 -13.41 -10.14
N ASN A 170 1.60 -14.35 -10.95
CA ASN A 170 1.54 -15.77 -10.62
C ASN A 170 2.59 -16.11 -9.53
N LYS A 171 2.21 -16.83 -8.48
CA LYS A 171 3.15 -17.26 -7.43
C LYS A 171 4.29 -18.13 -7.96
N ALA A 172 4.10 -18.83 -9.07
CA ALA A 172 5.17 -19.58 -9.75
C ALA A 172 6.38 -18.71 -10.13
N VAL A 173 6.20 -17.39 -10.27
CA VAL A 173 7.28 -16.44 -10.54
C VAL A 173 8.33 -16.46 -9.41
N LEU A 174 7.91 -16.60 -8.14
CA LEU A 174 8.83 -16.73 -7.00
C LEU A 174 9.65 -18.02 -7.07
N ARG A 175 9.14 -19.05 -7.77
CA ARG A 175 9.82 -20.34 -7.98
C ARG A 175 10.66 -20.36 -9.26
N GLY A 176 10.90 -19.21 -9.88
CA GLY A 176 11.72 -19.08 -11.09
C GLY A 176 10.99 -19.26 -12.42
N ALA A 177 9.65 -19.34 -12.43
CA ALA A 177 8.90 -19.40 -13.68
C ALA A 177 9.03 -18.09 -14.47
N LYS A 178 9.49 -18.18 -15.72
CA LYS A 178 9.60 -17.04 -16.64
C LYS A 178 8.21 -16.65 -17.17
N MET A 179 7.53 -15.79 -16.43
CA MET A 179 6.19 -15.29 -16.77
C MET A 179 6.15 -13.76 -16.69
N ALA A 180 4.98 -13.18 -17.01
CA ALA A 180 4.75 -11.75 -16.80
C ALA A 180 5.18 -11.33 -15.38
N TRP A 181 5.85 -10.18 -15.30
CA TRP A 181 6.40 -9.57 -14.08
C TRP A 181 7.65 -10.24 -13.49
N SER A 182 8.15 -11.35 -14.05
CA SER A 182 9.35 -12.03 -13.53
C SER A 182 10.61 -11.16 -13.53
N GLU A 183 10.76 -10.27 -14.52
CA GLU A 183 11.89 -9.33 -14.61
C GLU A 183 11.89 -8.25 -13.52
N TYR A 184 10.77 -8.08 -12.81
CA TYR A 184 10.63 -7.08 -11.76
C TYR A 184 10.71 -7.69 -10.36
N LEU A 185 10.94 -9.01 -10.25
CA LEU A 185 11.07 -9.72 -8.97
C LEU A 185 12.49 -9.57 -8.42
N PHE A 186 12.59 -9.17 -7.17
CA PHE A 186 13.84 -9.06 -6.42
C PHE A 186 13.70 -9.68 -5.03
N PRO A 187 14.78 -10.25 -4.46
CA PRO A 187 14.82 -10.53 -3.03
C PRO A 187 14.71 -9.21 -2.25
N ILE A 188 14.11 -9.25 -1.06
CA ILE A 188 13.83 -8.05 -0.27
C ILE A 188 15.12 -7.30 0.11
N GLU A 189 16.24 -7.99 0.25
CA GLU A 189 17.56 -7.40 0.51
C GLU A 189 18.02 -6.46 -0.61
N ALA A 190 17.65 -6.75 -1.85
CA ALA A 190 18.02 -5.95 -3.02
C ALA A 190 17.09 -4.74 -3.24
N LEU A 191 16.05 -4.58 -2.41
CA LEU A 191 15.08 -3.49 -2.51
C LEU A 191 15.76 -2.11 -2.52
N ARG A 192 16.69 -1.91 -1.58
CA ARG A 192 17.40 -0.64 -1.38
C ARG A 192 18.20 -0.25 -2.62
N GLU A 193 19.07 -1.14 -3.08
CA GLU A 193 19.96 -0.89 -4.22
C GLU A 193 19.17 -0.57 -5.49
N ASN A 194 18.15 -1.39 -5.80
CA ASN A 194 17.34 -1.21 -7.00
C ASN A 194 16.54 0.10 -6.98
N LEU A 195 15.99 0.48 -5.83
CA LEU A 195 15.27 1.75 -5.71
C LEU A 195 16.19 2.96 -5.75
N LEU A 196 17.36 2.92 -5.13
CA LEU A 196 18.33 4.02 -5.24
C LEU A 196 18.79 4.19 -6.69
N MET A 197 19.04 3.10 -7.41
CA MET A 197 19.36 3.13 -8.84
C MET A 197 18.23 3.76 -9.67
N LEU A 198 16.99 3.29 -9.51
CA LEU A 198 15.85 3.79 -10.28
C LEU A 198 15.51 5.25 -9.96
N THR A 199 15.66 5.64 -8.69
CA THR A 199 15.31 7.00 -8.23
C THR A 199 16.46 8.00 -8.35
N ALA A 200 17.63 7.59 -8.86
CA ALA A 200 18.74 8.51 -9.14
C ALA A 200 18.37 9.56 -10.20
N ASN A 201 17.47 9.22 -11.13
CA ASN A 201 16.97 10.11 -12.18
C ASN A 201 15.43 10.03 -12.24
N PRO A 202 14.71 10.62 -11.27
CA PRO A 202 13.26 10.43 -11.13
C PRO A 202 12.48 10.94 -12.36
N GLN A 203 13.05 11.88 -13.12
CA GLN A 203 12.50 12.39 -14.37
C GLN A 203 12.25 11.27 -15.40
N LEU A 204 13.07 10.21 -15.41
CA LEU A 204 12.94 9.08 -16.33
C LEU A 204 11.78 8.15 -15.98
N LEU A 205 11.23 8.25 -14.77
CA LEU A 205 10.06 7.48 -14.33
C LEU A 205 8.74 8.16 -14.72
N ALA A 206 8.81 9.43 -15.11
CA ALA A 206 7.63 10.21 -15.47
C ALA A 206 6.92 9.61 -16.68
N ILE A 207 5.60 9.41 -16.56
CA ILE A 207 4.77 8.99 -17.68
C ILE A 207 4.60 10.19 -18.63
N PRO A 208 5.03 10.09 -19.91
CA PRO A 208 4.84 11.14 -20.89
C PRO A 208 3.38 11.60 -20.99
N PRO A 209 3.11 12.90 -21.15
CA PRO A 209 1.74 13.43 -21.23
C PRO A 209 0.90 12.72 -22.30
N GLU A 210 1.47 12.42 -23.47
CA GLU A 210 0.72 11.79 -24.55
C GLU A 210 0.30 10.37 -24.18
N LEU A 211 1.18 9.60 -23.53
CA LEU A 211 0.87 8.26 -23.04
C LEU A 211 -0.18 8.27 -21.93
N ARG A 212 -0.11 9.28 -21.05
CA ARG A 212 -1.11 9.48 -19.99
C ARG A 212 -2.50 9.74 -20.57
N GLU A 213 -2.59 10.62 -21.57
CA GLU A 213 -3.85 10.93 -22.25
C GLU A 213 -4.41 9.71 -23.00
N ALA A 214 -3.57 9.05 -23.80
CA ALA A 214 -3.97 7.85 -24.53
C ALA A 214 -4.47 6.73 -23.61
N ALA A 215 -3.79 6.51 -22.48
CA ALA A 215 -4.20 5.51 -21.49
C ALA A 215 -5.54 5.85 -20.82
N LYS A 216 -5.80 7.13 -20.53
CA LYS A 216 -7.09 7.60 -19.99
C LYS A 216 -8.22 7.38 -21.01
N LEU A 217 -8.03 7.79 -22.26
CA LEU A 217 -9.01 7.59 -23.34
C LEU A 217 -9.33 6.10 -23.55
N ASN A 218 -8.31 5.25 -23.63
CA ASN A 218 -8.48 3.80 -23.74
C ASN A 218 -9.31 3.23 -22.58
N ARG A 219 -9.06 3.72 -21.36
CA ARG A 219 -9.81 3.30 -20.17
C ARG A 219 -11.28 3.66 -20.27
N ASP A 220 -11.61 4.87 -20.71
CA ASP A 220 -12.99 5.32 -20.81
C ASP A 220 -13.74 4.59 -21.93
N LEU A 221 -13.10 4.38 -23.09
CA LEU A 221 -13.64 3.55 -24.16
C LEU A 221 -13.95 2.12 -23.70
N LYS A 222 -13.06 1.51 -22.90
CA LYS A 222 -13.29 0.18 -22.31
C LYS A 222 -14.49 0.16 -21.36
N LYS A 223 -14.69 1.21 -20.56
CA LYS A 223 -15.86 1.32 -19.67
C LYS A 223 -17.15 1.44 -20.47
N GLU A 224 -17.19 2.31 -21.47
CA GLU A 224 -18.34 2.49 -22.35
C GLU A 224 -18.71 1.19 -23.06
N THR A 225 -17.71 0.52 -23.64
CA THR A 225 -17.91 -0.77 -24.34
C THR A 225 -18.48 -1.83 -23.39
N ARG A 226 -17.99 -1.90 -22.15
CA ARG A 226 -18.50 -2.84 -21.14
C ARG A 226 -19.94 -2.50 -20.74
N HIS A 227 -20.25 -1.22 -20.56
CA HIS A 227 -21.59 -0.75 -20.22
C HIS A 227 -22.60 -1.09 -21.32
N ALA A 228 -22.25 -0.80 -22.59
CA ALA A 228 -23.09 -1.15 -23.74
C ALA A 228 -23.34 -2.66 -23.85
N LYS A 229 -22.32 -3.50 -23.64
CA LYS A 229 -22.47 -4.96 -23.62
C LYS A 229 -23.38 -5.46 -22.50
N ARG A 230 -23.29 -4.85 -21.30
CA ARG A 230 -24.15 -5.22 -20.17
C ARG A 230 -25.61 -4.92 -20.46
N ASN A 231 -25.90 -3.73 -20.98
CA ASN A 231 -27.27 -3.31 -21.30
C ASN A 231 -27.91 -4.15 -22.41
N ARG A 232 -27.12 -4.61 -23.40
CA ARG A 232 -27.60 -5.56 -24.42
C ARG A 232 -27.95 -6.95 -23.88
N LYS A 233 -27.32 -7.38 -22.78
CA LYS A 233 -27.60 -8.69 -22.15
C LYS A 233 -28.82 -8.67 -21.24
N THR A 234 -29.13 -7.53 -20.62
CA THR A 234 -30.31 -7.36 -19.75
C THR A 234 -31.60 -7.03 -20.51
N ALA A 235 -31.50 -6.67 -21.80
CA ALA A 235 -32.64 -6.42 -22.68
C ALA A 235 -33.06 -7.67 -23.50
N ARG A 236 -32.50 -8.84 -23.18
CA ARG A 236 -32.90 -10.16 -23.69
C ARG A 236 -33.38 -11.00 -22.52
#